data_AF-A0A0R3R9F9-F1
#
_entry.id   AF-A0A0R3R9F9-F1
#
_cell.length_a   1.000
_cell.length_b   1.000
_cell.length_c   1.000
_cell.angle_alpha   90.00
_cell.angle_beta   90.00
_cell.angle_gamma   90.00
#
_symmetry.space_group_name_H-M   'P 1'
#
loop_
_entity.id
_entity.type
_entity.pdbx_description
1 polymer ?
#
loop_
_entity_poly.entity_id
_entity_poly.type
_entity_poly.pdbx_seq_one_letter_code
_entity_poly.pdbx_strand_id
1 'polypeptide(L)'
;MSKKKNTIIECSNCICYVHAKNLDLHQKECSAIKEYNAEFLLTSSVNIIMPNVGAIVTSQSLPNAANFLPPDIIGWEKRNVILMHPETMAKLQMLPRAPCWLTVIATSGNNNNANNAQCVTVWPCDEVKEMHIFFQNARICVKYRLNIVNTENIKKVSTIQLRPSSGRHFLPIYAKKHFRDYMATYLSNGYLGINLPVCIYYYGQEHCFDIVLSEAEMLKILTISSDLSTVMLLK
;
A
#
# COMPACT_ATOMS: atom_id res chain seq x y z
N MET A 1 -27.51 -23.57 -9.05
CA MET A 1 -27.72 -22.36 -8.22
C MET A 1 -26.87 -21.22 -8.79
N SER A 2 -27.50 -20.27 -9.48
CA SER A 2 -26.79 -19.13 -10.07
C SER A 2 -26.35 -18.18 -8.96
N LYS A 3 -25.04 -18.16 -8.66
CA LYS A 3 -24.45 -17.14 -7.79
C LYS A 3 -24.67 -15.80 -8.49
N LYS A 4 -25.56 -14.94 -7.96
CA LYS A 4 -25.68 -13.54 -8.40
C LYS A 4 -24.27 -12.97 -8.50
N LYS A 5 -23.83 -12.62 -9.71
CA LYS A 5 -22.59 -11.87 -9.92
C LYS A 5 -22.70 -10.61 -9.05
N ASN A 6 -21.70 -10.38 -8.19
CA ASN A 6 -21.62 -9.12 -7.44
C ASN A 6 -21.23 -8.03 -8.44
N THR A 7 -22.20 -7.54 -9.20
CA THR A 7 -21.99 -6.52 -10.21
C THR A 7 -21.42 -5.28 -9.55
N ILE A 8 -20.24 -4.86 -10.00
CA ILE A 8 -19.67 -3.56 -9.68
C ILE A 8 -20.28 -2.55 -10.65
N ILE A 9 -20.76 -1.44 -10.11
CA ILE A 9 -21.43 -0.39 -10.87
C ILE A 9 -20.81 0.96 -10.56
N GLU A 10 -20.86 1.84 -11.54
CA GLU A 10 -20.41 3.22 -11.45
C GLU A 10 -21.50 4.10 -10.82
N CYS A 11 -21.12 4.96 -9.89
CA CYS A 11 -22.01 5.95 -9.31
C CYS A 11 -22.09 7.17 -10.23
N SER A 12 -23.30 7.50 -10.69
CA SER A 12 -23.56 8.65 -11.58
C SER A 12 -23.15 10.01 -11.01
N ASN A 13 -23.04 10.13 -9.68
CA ASN A 13 -22.78 11.40 -9.01
C ASN A 13 -21.29 11.71 -8.83
N CYS A 14 -20.45 10.68 -8.69
CA CYS A 14 -19.04 10.84 -8.32
C CYS A 14 -18.07 9.96 -9.12
N ILE A 15 -18.56 9.17 -10.09
CA ILE A 15 -17.76 8.33 -11.00
C ILE A 15 -17.03 7.18 -10.24
N CYS A 16 -17.25 7.04 -8.94
CA CYS A 16 -16.69 5.95 -8.15
C CYS A 16 -17.42 4.63 -8.44
N TYR A 17 -16.69 3.52 -8.34
CA TYR A 17 -17.26 2.19 -8.50
C TYR A 17 -17.52 1.54 -7.14
N VAL A 18 -18.70 0.96 -6.99
CA VAL A 18 -19.13 0.25 -5.79
C VAL A 18 -19.84 -1.06 -6.15
N HIS A 19 -19.92 -2.00 -5.21
CA HIS A 19 -20.84 -3.12 -5.39
C HIS A 19 -22.28 -2.63 -5.48
N ALA A 20 -23.08 -3.18 -6.39
CA ALA A 20 -24.47 -2.76 -6.60
C ALA A 20 -25.32 -2.79 -5.31
N LYS A 21 -25.10 -3.77 -4.43
CA LYS A 21 -25.77 -3.87 -3.12
C LYS A 21 -25.48 -2.71 -2.16
N ASN A 22 -24.41 -1.96 -2.40
CA ASN A 22 -23.95 -0.86 -1.57
C ASN A 22 -24.22 0.51 -2.21
N LEU A 23 -24.83 0.56 -3.40
CA LEU A 23 -25.04 1.81 -4.14
C LEU A 23 -25.90 2.81 -3.36
N ASP A 24 -27.03 2.37 -2.81
CA ASP A 24 -27.94 3.25 -2.07
C ASP A 24 -27.27 3.87 -0.83
N LEU A 25 -26.42 3.09 -0.16
CA LEU A 25 -25.66 3.57 1.00
C LEU A 25 -24.59 4.58 0.55
N HIS A 26 -23.84 4.25 -0.50
CA HIS A 26 -22.84 5.15 -1.07
C HIS A 26 -23.46 6.46 -1.57
N GLN A 27 -24.62 6.42 -2.24
CA GLN A 27 -25.28 7.63 -2.76
C GLN A 27 -25.68 8.60 -1.66
N LYS A 28 -26.06 8.09 -0.47
CA LYS A 28 -26.32 8.92 0.71
C LYS A 28 -25.05 9.59 1.23
N GLU A 29 -23.92 8.88 1.20
CA GLU A 29 -22.62 9.42 1.63
C GLU A 29 -22.05 10.42 0.61
N CYS A 30 -22.13 10.09 -0.68
CA CYS A 30 -21.50 10.88 -1.74
C CYS A 30 -22.25 12.17 -2.04
N SER A 31 -23.58 12.20 -1.86
CA SER A 31 -24.40 13.40 -2.09
C SER A 31 -24.16 14.51 -1.06
N ALA A 32 -23.59 14.17 0.10
CA ALA A 32 -23.27 15.13 1.17
C ALA A 32 -21.93 15.85 0.98
N ILE A 33 -21.13 15.46 -0.01
CA ILE A 33 -19.72 15.87 -0.16
C ILE A 33 -19.52 16.61 -1.48
N LYS A 34 -18.79 17.72 -1.44
CA LYS A 34 -18.53 18.60 -2.60
C LYS A 34 -17.23 18.25 -3.35
N GLU A 35 -16.28 17.62 -2.69
CA GLU A 35 -14.96 17.28 -3.25
C GLU A 35 -14.65 15.79 -3.06
N TYR A 36 -14.35 15.10 -4.15
CA TYR A 36 -14.05 13.67 -4.18
C TYR A 36 -12.53 13.46 -4.30
N ASN A 37 -11.84 13.51 -3.16
CA ASN A 37 -10.39 13.35 -3.04
C ASN A 37 -10.05 12.15 -2.12
N ALA A 38 -8.77 11.92 -1.83
CA ALA A 38 -8.34 10.83 -0.94
C ALA A 38 -8.96 10.86 0.47
N GLU A 39 -9.45 12.03 0.92
CA GLU A 39 -10.15 12.18 2.19
C GLU A 39 -11.54 11.54 2.16
N PHE A 40 -12.21 11.48 1.00
CA PHE A 40 -13.48 10.77 0.88
C PHE A 40 -13.35 9.27 1.19
N LEU A 41 -12.17 8.68 0.91
CA LEU A 41 -11.86 7.31 1.29
C LEU A 41 -11.72 7.11 2.81
N LEU A 42 -11.58 8.18 3.61
CA LEU A 42 -11.61 8.07 5.07
C LEU A 42 -13.03 7.86 5.61
N THR A 43 -14.01 8.47 4.94
CA THR A 43 -15.39 8.54 5.45
C THR A 43 -16.28 7.44 4.89
N SER A 44 -15.90 6.83 3.77
CA SER A 44 -16.70 5.78 3.12
C SER A 44 -16.81 4.53 3.99
N SER A 45 -18.04 4.11 4.27
CA SER A 45 -18.31 2.88 5.03
C SER A 45 -18.28 1.61 4.17
N VAL A 46 -18.32 1.78 2.85
CA VAL A 46 -18.39 0.70 1.85
C VAL A 46 -17.06 0.52 1.13
N ASN A 47 -16.87 -0.66 0.53
CA ASN A 47 -15.80 -0.83 -0.45
C ASN A 47 -16.13 0.06 -1.65
N ILE A 48 -15.14 0.81 -2.10
CA ILE A 48 -15.25 1.81 -3.16
C ILE A 48 -13.95 1.83 -3.96
N ILE A 49 -14.05 2.07 -5.26
CA ILE A 49 -12.90 2.34 -6.14
C ILE A 49 -13.09 3.75 -6.70
N MET A 50 -12.09 4.60 -6.51
CA MET A 50 -12.04 5.94 -7.05
C MET A 50 -10.89 6.04 -8.05
N PRO A 51 -11.18 6.23 -9.35
CA PRO A 51 -10.16 6.28 -10.40
C PRO A 51 -9.04 7.27 -10.09
N ASN A 52 -7.79 6.91 -10.39
CA ASN A 52 -6.58 7.72 -10.14
C ASN A 52 -6.29 8.13 -8.69
N VAL A 53 -7.15 7.80 -7.73
CA VAL A 53 -6.95 8.17 -6.32
C VAL A 53 -6.70 6.96 -5.44
N GLY A 54 -7.58 5.95 -5.47
CA GLY A 54 -7.46 4.83 -4.54
C GLY A 54 -8.73 4.02 -4.36
N ALA A 55 -8.70 3.08 -3.41
CA ALA A 55 -9.81 2.20 -3.12
C ALA A 55 -9.88 1.81 -1.64
N ILE A 56 -11.10 1.47 -1.20
CA ILE A 56 -11.32 0.66 0.00
C ILE A 56 -11.54 -0.79 -0.45
N VAL A 57 -10.61 -1.66 -0.06
CA VAL A 57 -10.56 -3.06 -0.49
C VAL A 57 -10.56 -3.98 0.72
N THR A 58 -11.03 -5.22 0.52
CA THR A 58 -11.01 -6.24 1.57
C THR A 58 -9.92 -7.27 1.29
N SER A 59 -9.14 -7.65 2.30
CA SER A 59 -8.17 -8.72 2.15
C SER A 59 -8.85 -10.07 1.94
N GLN A 60 -8.35 -10.85 0.99
CA GLN A 60 -8.74 -12.23 0.70
C GLN A 60 -7.57 -13.17 1.00
N SER A 61 -7.87 -14.36 1.51
CA SER A 61 -6.90 -15.46 1.56
C SER A 61 -6.79 -16.09 0.17
N LEU A 62 -5.56 -16.33 -0.29
CA LEU A 62 -5.28 -16.96 -1.57
C LEU A 62 -4.31 -18.14 -1.38
N PRO A 63 -4.78 -19.39 -1.52
CA PRO A 63 -3.91 -20.55 -1.52
C PRO A 63 -2.90 -20.47 -2.67
N ASN A 64 -1.67 -20.94 -2.44
CA ASN A 64 -0.59 -20.94 -3.43
C ASN A 64 -0.29 -19.55 -4.04
N ALA A 65 -0.49 -18.48 -3.27
CA ALA A 65 -0.26 -17.10 -3.72
C ALA A 65 1.11 -16.86 -4.38
N ALA A 66 2.14 -17.61 -3.96
CA ALA A 66 3.47 -17.55 -4.55
C ALA A 66 3.50 -17.80 -6.06
N ASN A 67 2.56 -18.58 -6.60
CA ASN A 67 2.49 -18.92 -8.03
C ASN A 67 1.96 -17.76 -8.90
N PHE A 68 1.33 -16.77 -8.27
CA PHE A 68 0.73 -15.62 -8.95
C PHE A 68 1.56 -14.34 -8.80
N LEU A 69 2.71 -14.43 -8.12
CA LEU A 69 3.64 -13.33 -7.99
C LEU A 69 4.33 -13.03 -9.34
N PRO A 70 4.81 -11.80 -9.56
CA PRO A 70 5.63 -11.51 -10.72
C PRO A 70 6.86 -12.43 -10.79
N PRO A 71 7.29 -12.88 -11.98
CA PRO A 71 8.35 -13.90 -12.12
C PRO A 71 9.74 -13.42 -11.67
N ASP A 72 10.00 -12.12 -11.78
CA ASP A 72 11.29 -11.46 -11.53
C ASP A 72 11.36 -10.76 -10.15
N ILE A 73 10.39 -11.03 -9.27
CA ILE A 73 10.31 -10.35 -7.98
C ILE A 73 11.28 -10.93 -6.95
N ILE A 74 12.08 -10.06 -6.33
CA ILE A 74 13.03 -10.42 -5.27
C ILE A 74 12.95 -9.45 -4.09
N GLY A 75 13.64 -9.82 -2.99
CA GLY A 75 13.94 -8.90 -1.90
C GLY A 75 12.71 -8.23 -1.27
N TRP A 76 12.79 -6.90 -1.15
CA TRP A 76 11.80 -6.02 -0.55
C TRP A 76 10.49 -6.02 -1.32
N GLU A 77 10.55 -5.95 -2.65
CA GLU A 77 9.35 -5.91 -3.48
C GLU A 77 8.52 -7.18 -3.28
N LYS A 78 9.16 -8.36 -3.21
CA LYS A 78 8.50 -9.66 -3.03
C LYS A 78 7.61 -9.70 -1.78
N ARG A 79 8.00 -8.98 -0.73
CA ARG A 79 7.25 -8.91 0.52
C ARG A 79 6.17 -7.84 0.54
N ASN A 80 6.27 -6.87 -0.35
CA ASN A 80 5.44 -5.67 -0.39
C ASN A 80 4.61 -5.60 -1.67
N VAL A 81 4.36 -6.73 -2.33
CA VAL A 81 3.46 -6.82 -3.48
C VAL A 81 2.06 -7.20 -3.02
N ILE A 82 1.05 -6.53 -3.58
CA ILE A 82 -0.36 -6.93 -3.45
C ILE A 82 -0.86 -7.49 -4.76
N LEU A 83 -1.63 -8.57 -4.67
CA LEU A 83 -2.33 -9.13 -5.82
C LEU A 83 -3.73 -8.53 -5.89
N MET A 84 -4.14 -8.09 -7.07
CA MET A 84 -5.41 -7.41 -7.30
C MET A 84 -6.05 -7.90 -8.60
N HIS A 85 -7.38 -7.97 -8.64
CA HIS A 85 -8.09 -8.32 -9.87
C HIS A 85 -7.79 -7.31 -11.00
N PRO A 86 -7.50 -7.75 -12.23
CA PRO A 86 -7.18 -6.85 -13.34
C PRO A 86 -8.26 -5.80 -13.61
N GLU A 87 -9.55 -6.16 -13.51
CA GLU A 87 -10.61 -5.17 -13.68
C GLU A 87 -10.65 -4.11 -12.57
N THR A 88 -10.22 -4.45 -11.34
CA THR A 88 -10.11 -3.45 -10.26
C THR A 88 -8.95 -2.50 -10.55
N MET A 89 -7.82 -3.02 -11.04
CA MET A 89 -6.69 -2.20 -11.48
C MET A 89 -7.07 -1.28 -12.65
N ALA A 90 -7.83 -1.80 -13.63
CA ALA A 90 -8.31 -1.02 -14.77
C ALA A 90 -9.24 0.12 -14.34
N LYS A 91 -10.20 -0.15 -13.45
CA LYS A 91 -11.08 0.88 -12.85
C LYS A 91 -10.30 1.92 -12.05
N LEU A 92 -9.21 1.52 -11.40
CA LEU A 92 -8.27 2.42 -10.73
C LEU A 92 -7.33 3.17 -11.69
N GLN A 93 -7.28 2.78 -12.96
CA GLN A 93 -6.33 3.28 -13.98
C GLN A 93 -4.86 3.03 -13.60
N MET A 94 -4.60 1.86 -13.02
CA MET A 94 -3.29 1.47 -12.52
C MET A 94 -2.58 0.46 -13.42
N LEU A 95 -1.29 0.66 -13.59
CA LEU A 95 -0.41 -0.31 -14.24
C LEU A 95 0.15 -1.32 -13.24
N PRO A 96 0.53 -2.53 -13.70
CA PRO A 96 1.31 -3.46 -12.88
C PRO A 96 2.57 -2.79 -12.33
N ARG A 97 2.93 -3.12 -11.09
CA ARG A 97 4.04 -2.57 -10.30
C ARG A 97 3.92 -1.08 -9.94
N ALA A 98 2.76 -0.47 -10.18
CA ALA A 98 2.49 0.88 -9.69
C ALA A 98 2.54 0.90 -8.15
N PRO A 99 3.20 1.91 -7.55
CA PRO A 99 3.30 2.02 -6.11
C PRO A 99 2.02 2.57 -5.49
N CYS A 100 1.68 2.04 -4.32
CA CYS A 100 0.55 2.45 -3.52
C CYS A 100 0.93 2.58 -2.06
N TRP A 101 0.15 3.37 -1.36
CA TRP A 101 0.14 3.42 0.09
C TRP A 101 -1.02 2.61 0.64
N LEU A 102 -0.73 1.50 1.31
CA LEU A 102 -1.73 0.65 1.94
C LEU A 102 -1.83 1.00 3.42
N THR A 103 -3.03 1.25 3.93
CA THR A 103 -3.31 1.50 5.35
C THR A 103 -4.43 0.57 5.82
N VAL A 104 -4.24 -0.11 6.96
CA VAL A 104 -5.32 -0.88 7.60
C VAL A 104 -6.41 0.09 8.09
N ILE A 105 -7.67 -0.18 7.78
CA ILE A 105 -8.80 0.54 8.38
C ILE A 105 -9.12 -0.15 9.72
N ALA A 106 -8.72 0.46 10.83
CA ALA A 106 -8.91 -0.11 12.16
C ALA A 106 -10.41 -0.28 12.46
N THR A 107 -10.83 -1.51 12.80
CA THR A 107 -12.09 -1.74 13.49
C THR A 107 -11.94 -1.24 14.92
N SER A 108 -12.84 -0.34 15.35
CA SER A 108 -12.84 0.34 16.65
C SER A 108 -12.26 -0.51 17.79
N GLY A 109 -11.11 -0.12 18.35
CA GLY A 109 -10.56 -0.78 19.55
C GLY A 109 -9.04 -0.77 19.72
N ASN A 110 -8.24 -0.33 18.74
CA ASN A 110 -6.79 -0.33 18.89
C ASN A 110 -6.13 0.92 18.27
N ASN A 111 -5.86 1.93 19.10
CA ASN A 111 -5.38 3.26 18.70
C ASN A 111 -3.88 3.36 18.40
N ASN A 112 -3.16 2.23 18.26
CA ASN A 112 -1.74 2.25 17.86
C ASN A 112 -1.62 2.27 16.32
N ASN A 113 -2.04 3.37 15.72
CA ASN A 113 -2.27 3.53 14.27
C ASN A 113 -0.99 3.77 13.42
N ALA A 114 0.17 4.03 14.03
CA ALA A 114 1.38 4.37 13.28
C ALA A 114 2.02 3.17 12.55
N ASN A 115 1.75 1.93 12.98
CA ASN A 115 2.37 0.72 12.42
C ASN A 115 1.54 0.02 11.33
N ASN A 116 0.44 0.63 10.88
CA ASN A 116 -0.55 -0.01 10.02
C ASN A 116 -0.50 0.46 8.55
N ALA A 117 0.49 1.29 8.22
CA ALA A 117 0.71 1.79 6.87
C ALA A 117 1.98 1.19 6.28
N GLN A 118 1.98 0.97 4.97
CA GLN A 118 3.11 0.42 4.25
C GLN A 118 3.05 0.78 2.76
N CYS A 119 4.21 0.96 2.16
CA CYS A 119 4.34 1.09 0.72
C CYS A 119 4.25 -0.30 0.07
N VAL A 120 3.42 -0.43 -0.96
CA VAL A 120 3.25 -1.67 -1.71
C VAL A 120 3.27 -1.44 -3.21
N THR A 121 3.53 -2.48 -4.00
CA THR A 121 3.31 -2.48 -5.45
C THR A 121 2.12 -3.38 -5.80
N VAL A 122 1.39 -3.04 -6.86
CA VAL A 122 0.23 -3.82 -7.32
C VAL A 122 0.61 -4.81 -8.41
N TRP A 123 -0.01 -5.98 -8.43
CA TRP A 123 0.17 -6.96 -9.50
C TRP A 123 -1.17 -7.65 -9.86
N PRO A 124 -1.47 -7.82 -11.17
CA PRO A 124 -2.72 -8.44 -11.61
C PRO A 124 -2.81 -9.92 -11.23
N CYS A 125 -3.97 -10.35 -10.74
CA CYS A 125 -4.28 -11.74 -10.43
C CYS A 125 -5.79 -12.02 -10.52
N ASP A 126 -6.19 -12.91 -11.43
CA ASP A 126 -7.60 -13.26 -11.67
C ASP A 126 -8.25 -14.08 -10.54
N GLU A 127 -7.45 -14.69 -9.67
CA GLU A 127 -7.93 -15.46 -8.52
C GLU A 127 -8.38 -14.57 -7.35
N VAL A 128 -8.01 -13.29 -7.38
CA VAL A 128 -8.46 -12.29 -6.41
C VAL A 128 -9.78 -11.72 -6.88
N LYS A 129 -10.81 -11.67 -6.03
CA LYS A 129 -12.10 -11.08 -6.40
C LYS A 129 -11.96 -9.57 -6.65
N GLU A 130 -12.83 -9.01 -7.48
CA GLU A 130 -12.93 -7.55 -7.59
C GLU A 130 -13.16 -6.87 -6.22
N MET A 131 -12.57 -5.69 -6.03
CA MET A 131 -12.53 -4.95 -4.74
C MET A 131 -11.91 -5.73 -3.57
N HIS A 132 -11.18 -6.80 -3.85
CA HIS A 132 -10.36 -7.50 -2.88
C HIS A 132 -8.89 -7.40 -3.26
N ILE A 133 -8.04 -7.63 -2.27
CA ILE A 133 -6.60 -7.77 -2.46
C ILE A 133 -6.12 -9.03 -1.74
N PHE A 134 -5.09 -9.66 -2.26
CA PHE A 134 -4.24 -10.53 -1.44
C PHE A 134 -2.96 -9.79 -1.10
N PHE A 135 -2.53 -9.89 0.16
CA PHE A 135 -1.27 -9.34 0.63
C PHE A 135 -0.71 -10.25 1.72
N GLN A 136 0.58 -10.60 1.63
CA GLN A 136 1.19 -11.61 2.49
C GLN A 136 1.12 -11.26 3.99
N ASN A 137 1.29 -9.98 4.34
CA ASN A 137 1.22 -9.55 5.74
C ASN A 137 -0.17 -9.04 6.14
N ALA A 138 -1.19 -9.19 5.28
CA ALA A 138 -2.55 -8.78 5.61
C ALA A 138 -3.21 -9.76 6.59
N ARG A 139 -3.90 -9.18 7.58
CA ARG A 139 -4.94 -9.90 8.33
C ARG A 139 -6.11 -10.21 7.40
N ILE A 140 -6.61 -11.44 7.45
CA ILE A 140 -7.71 -11.93 6.61
C ILE A 140 -9.03 -11.22 6.96
N CYS A 141 -9.87 -10.97 5.95
CA CYS A 141 -11.17 -10.31 6.07
C CYS A 141 -11.13 -8.89 6.66
N VAL A 142 -9.97 -8.23 6.67
CA VAL A 142 -9.83 -6.84 7.12
C VAL A 142 -9.93 -5.90 5.92
N LYS A 143 -10.49 -4.71 6.16
CA LYS A 143 -10.53 -3.64 5.16
C LYS A 143 -9.24 -2.83 5.18
N TYR A 144 -8.78 -2.49 3.99
CA TYR A 144 -7.63 -1.64 3.77
C TYR A 144 -8.02 -0.49 2.88
N ARG A 145 -7.43 0.67 3.16
CA ARG A 145 -7.40 1.79 2.24
C ARG A 145 -6.12 1.69 1.42
N LEU A 146 -6.27 1.75 0.11
CA LEU A 146 -5.19 1.80 -0.85
C LEU A 146 -5.23 3.17 -1.53
N ASN A 147 -4.18 3.97 -1.37
CA ASN A 147 -4.02 5.22 -2.10
C ASN A 147 -2.98 5.03 -3.19
N ILE A 148 -3.26 5.51 -4.39
CA ILE A 148 -2.29 5.56 -5.50
C ILE A 148 -1.28 6.65 -5.17
N VAL A 149 0.01 6.36 -5.36
CA VAL A 149 1.06 7.36 -5.17
C VAL A 149 1.42 7.99 -6.50
N ASN A 150 1.24 9.31 -6.60
CA ASN A 150 1.63 10.08 -7.79
C ASN A 150 3.13 9.99 -8.03
N THR A 151 3.53 9.97 -9.30
CA THR A 151 4.94 9.89 -9.70
C THR A 151 5.78 11.08 -9.22
N GLU A 152 5.17 12.25 -9.06
CA GLU A 152 5.79 13.44 -8.50
C GLU A 152 6.22 13.28 -7.03
N ASN A 153 5.54 12.37 -6.30
CA ASN A 153 5.84 12.06 -4.91
C ASN A 153 6.87 10.92 -4.78
N ILE A 154 7.47 10.47 -5.89
CA ILE A 154 8.48 9.41 -5.91
C ILE A 154 9.85 10.03 -6.19
N LYS A 155 10.71 10.00 -5.18
CA LYS A 155 12.10 10.45 -5.31
C LYS A 155 13.01 9.27 -5.62
N LYS A 156 13.64 9.29 -6.80
CA LYS A 156 14.67 8.32 -7.15
C LYS A 156 15.97 8.62 -6.40
N VAL A 157 16.53 7.62 -5.74
CA VAL A 157 17.77 7.74 -4.95
C VAL A 157 18.75 6.64 -5.31
N SER A 158 20.03 6.98 -5.39
CA SER A 158 21.12 6.01 -5.59
C SER A 158 21.68 5.48 -4.27
N THR A 159 21.38 6.15 -3.16
CA THR A 159 21.93 5.84 -1.84
C THR A 159 20.91 6.22 -0.78
N ILE A 160 20.71 5.32 0.16
CA ILE A 160 19.92 5.56 1.38
C ILE A 160 20.82 5.35 2.58
N GLN A 161 20.61 6.16 3.62
CA GLN A 161 21.26 5.97 4.91
C GLN A 161 20.27 5.30 5.85
N LEU A 162 20.74 4.26 6.54
CA LEU A 162 19.93 3.46 7.43
C LEU A 162 20.54 3.49 8.83
N ARG A 163 19.69 3.70 9.82
CA ARG A 163 20.05 3.63 11.25
C ARG A 163 19.21 2.55 11.91
N PRO A 164 19.74 1.72 12.83
CA PRO A 164 18.91 0.80 13.60
C PRO A 164 17.75 1.55 14.27
N SER A 165 16.54 1.01 14.16
CA SER A 165 15.34 1.66 14.72
C SER A 165 15.43 1.83 16.24
N SER A 166 14.65 2.77 16.79
CA SER A 166 14.63 3.06 18.23
C SER A 166 14.54 1.79 19.09
N GLY A 167 15.36 1.70 20.13
CA GLY A 167 15.47 0.53 21.01
C GLY A 167 16.32 -0.63 20.45
N ARG A 168 16.83 -0.54 19.22
CA ARG A 168 17.79 -1.52 18.66
C ARG A 168 19.20 -0.95 18.66
N HIS A 169 20.18 -1.78 19.03
CA HIS A 169 21.59 -1.41 19.00
C HIS A 169 22.23 -1.71 17.63
N PHE A 170 23.29 -0.98 17.31
CA PHE A 170 24.12 -1.30 16.16
C PHE A 170 24.82 -2.64 16.40
N LEU A 171 24.60 -3.61 15.51
CA LEU A 171 25.23 -4.92 15.59
C LEU A 171 26.50 -4.92 14.73
N PRO A 172 27.62 -5.54 15.17
CA PRO A 172 28.86 -5.60 14.41
C PRO A 172 28.72 -6.19 12.99
N ILE A 173 27.72 -7.04 12.78
CA ILE A 173 27.39 -7.62 11.46
C ILE A 173 27.02 -6.54 10.43
N TYR A 174 26.44 -5.43 10.85
CA TYR A 174 26.03 -4.34 9.96
C TYR A 174 27.22 -3.65 9.29
N ALA A 175 28.41 -3.70 9.90
CA ALA A 175 29.64 -3.17 9.34
C ALA A 175 30.27 -4.11 8.28
N LYS A 176 29.82 -5.36 8.19
CA LYS A 176 30.41 -6.35 7.27
C LYS A 176 29.93 -6.11 5.83
N LYS A 177 30.85 -6.26 4.87
CA LYS A 177 30.58 -6.04 3.44
C LYS A 177 29.40 -6.88 2.94
N HIS A 178 29.37 -8.17 3.25
CA HIS A 178 28.31 -9.08 2.80
C HIS A 178 26.91 -8.67 3.28
N PHE A 179 26.79 -8.08 4.47
CA PHE A 179 25.50 -7.59 4.97
C PHE A 179 25.04 -6.38 4.16
N ARG A 180 25.96 -5.45 3.87
CA ARG A 180 25.67 -4.28 3.03
C ARG A 180 25.32 -4.66 1.59
N ASP A 181 26.04 -5.62 1.01
CA ASP A 181 25.77 -6.12 -0.34
C ASP A 181 24.40 -6.82 -0.40
N TYR A 182 24.07 -7.61 0.63
CA TYR A 182 22.74 -8.20 0.80
C TYR A 182 21.66 -7.12 0.87
N MET A 183 21.82 -6.11 1.72
CA MET A 183 20.87 -5.01 1.88
C MET A 183 20.64 -4.25 0.58
N ALA A 184 21.72 -3.90 -0.13
CA ALA A 184 21.65 -3.19 -1.41
C ALA A 184 20.87 -4.01 -2.45
N THR A 185 21.13 -5.32 -2.53
CA THR A 185 20.39 -6.22 -3.43
C THR A 185 18.94 -6.38 -3.00
N TYR A 186 18.70 -6.55 -1.69
CA TYR A 186 17.38 -6.77 -1.13
C TYR A 186 16.45 -5.58 -1.35
N LEU A 187 16.96 -4.36 -1.19
CA LEU A 187 16.19 -3.12 -1.35
C LEU A 187 16.17 -2.61 -2.78
N SER A 188 16.92 -3.23 -3.70
CA SER A 188 17.02 -2.79 -5.09
C SER A 188 15.65 -2.74 -5.77
N ASN A 189 15.40 -1.67 -6.52
CA ASN A 189 14.14 -1.39 -7.25
C ASN A 189 12.87 -1.36 -6.38
N GLY A 190 13.00 -1.44 -5.05
CA GLY A 190 11.88 -1.36 -4.13
C GLY A 190 11.45 0.07 -3.88
N TYR A 191 10.17 0.25 -3.56
CA TYR A 191 9.67 1.51 -3.03
C TYR A 191 9.70 1.51 -1.52
N LEU A 192 10.23 2.58 -0.93
CA LEU A 192 10.38 2.73 0.51
C LEU A 192 9.60 3.95 1.00
N GLY A 193 8.79 3.76 2.04
CA GLY A 193 8.16 4.87 2.76
C GLY A 193 9.16 5.52 3.69
N ILE A 194 9.31 6.84 3.60
CA ILE A 194 10.33 7.58 4.35
C ILE A 194 10.10 7.54 5.87
N ASN A 195 8.84 7.55 6.30
CA ASN A 195 8.46 7.63 7.71
C ASN A 195 8.21 6.24 8.33
N LEU A 196 8.61 5.16 7.65
CA LEU A 196 8.41 3.80 8.10
C LEU A 196 9.73 3.07 8.26
N PRO A 197 9.88 2.23 9.29
CA PRO A 197 11.04 1.38 9.43
C PRO A 197 11.09 0.34 8.31
N VAL A 198 12.29 0.12 7.78
CA VAL A 198 12.62 -0.92 6.82
C VAL A 198 13.03 -2.16 7.61
N CYS A 199 12.15 -3.17 7.66
CA CYS A 199 12.42 -4.44 8.35
C CYS A 199 12.76 -5.56 7.38
N ILE A 200 13.95 -6.14 7.54
CA ILE A 200 14.53 -7.18 6.67
C ILE A 200 14.94 -8.40 7.49
N TYR A 201 15.01 -9.57 6.86
CA TYR A 201 15.43 -10.79 7.54
C TYR A 201 16.78 -11.27 7.03
N TYR A 202 17.76 -11.36 7.92
CA TYR A 202 19.10 -11.83 7.61
C TYR A 202 19.45 -13.00 8.52
N TYR A 203 19.81 -14.15 7.93
CA TYR A 203 20.00 -15.43 8.65
C TYR A 203 18.85 -15.77 9.62
N GLY A 204 17.61 -15.51 9.20
CA GLY A 204 16.40 -15.80 9.99
C GLY A 204 16.11 -14.80 11.11
N GLN A 205 16.98 -13.81 11.35
CA GLN A 205 16.76 -12.74 12.32
C GLN A 205 16.20 -11.50 11.63
N GLU A 206 15.20 -10.87 12.26
CA GLU A 206 14.64 -9.61 11.77
C GLU A 206 15.48 -8.41 12.23
N HIS A 207 15.85 -7.55 11.29
CA HIS A 207 16.56 -6.30 11.51
C HIS A 207 15.71 -5.14 10.96
N CYS A 208 15.39 -4.16 11.81
CA CYS A 208 14.64 -2.97 11.41
C CYS A 208 15.52 -1.73 11.48
N PHE A 209 15.38 -0.90 10.45
CA PHE A 209 16.15 0.33 10.28
C PHE A 209 15.24 1.49 9.93
N ASP A 210 15.50 2.65 10.52
CA ASP A 210 14.89 3.91 10.13
C ASP A 210 15.72 4.53 8.99
N ILE A 211 15.02 5.13 8.03
CA ILE A 211 15.67 5.87 6.93
C ILE A 211 16.10 7.23 7.47
N VAL A 212 17.40 7.52 7.35
CA VAL A 212 17.96 8.81 7.75
C VAL A 212 17.93 9.74 6.54
N LEU A 213 17.27 10.89 6.72
CA LEU A 213 17.24 11.96 5.74
C LEU A 213 18.04 13.16 6.22
N SER A 214 18.50 13.97 5.27
CA SER A 214 19.08 15.28 5.60
C SER A 214 18.01 16.25 6.12
N GLU A 215 18.42 17.25 6.90
CA GLU A 215 17.50 18.27 7.46
C GLU A 215 16.70 19.00 6.37
N ALA A 216 17.34 19.32 5.25
CA ALA A 216 16.67 19.95 4.10
C ALA A 216 15.60 19.05 3.47
N GLU A 217 15.78 17.73 3.50
CA GLU A 217 14.79 16.76 3.02
C GLU A 217 13.66 16.59 4.02
N MET A 218 13.97 16.53 5.32
CA MET A 218 12.96 16.48 6.39
C MET A 218 12.04 17.70 6.36
N LEU A 219 12.58 18.91 6.16
CA LEU A 219 11.78 20.13 6.05
C LEU A 219 10.83 20.08 4.85
N LYS A 220 11.28 19.60 3.69
CA LYS A 220 10.41 19.43 2.51
C LYS A 220 9.26 18.45 2.78
N ILE A 221 9.52 17.36 3.51
CA ILE A 221 8.50 16.36 3.87
C ILE A 221 7.47 16.93 4.83
N LEU A 222 7.89 17.72 5.82
CA LEU A 222 6.99 18.31 6.81
C LEU A 222 6.00 19.30 6.18
N THR A 223 6.43 20.06 5.17
CA THR A 223 5.52 20.92 4.38
C THR A 223 4.49 20.13 3.56
N ILE A 224 4.80 18.87 3.26
CA ILE A 224 4.01 18.03 2.36
C ILE A 224 2.99 17.20 3.16
N SER A 225 3.31 16.75 4.38
CA SER A 225 2.52 15.76 5.14
C SER A 225 1.18 16.26 5.74
N SER A 226 0.74 17.49 5.47
CA SER A 226 -0.56 17.98 5.92
C SER A 226 -1.73 17.42 5.11
N ASP A 227 -1.46 16.81 3.96
CA ASP A 227 -2.45 16.20 3.08
C ASP A 227 -2.25 14.67 3.04
N LEU A 228 -3.32 13.89 3.12
CA LEU A 228 -3.26 12.42 3.04
C LEU A 228 -2.91 11.93 1.63
N SER A 229 -2.94 12.83 0.65
CA SER A 229 -2.59 12.60 -0.75
C SER A 229 -1.07 12.61 -1.02
N THR A 230 -0.25 13.03 -0.07
CA THR A 230 1.16 13.38 -0.32
C THR A 230 2.16 12.49 0.43
N VAL A 231 1.95 11.17 0.36
CA VAL A 231 2.96 10.21 0.81
C VAL A 231 4.17 10.26 -0.14
N MET A 232 5.34 10.62 0.41
CA MET A 232 6.59 10.56 -0.35
C MET A 232 7.27 9.19 -0.25
N LEU A 233 7.68 8.68 -1.42
CA LEU A 233 8.38 7.40 -1.55
C LEU A 233 9.80 7.61 -2.07
N LEU A 234 10.70 6.73 -1.65
CA LEU A 234 12.02 6.57 -2.27
C LEU A 234 11.99 5.37 -3.22
N LYS A 235 12.68 5.49 -4.35
CA LYS A 235 12.89 4.41 -5.34
C LYS A 235 14.37 4.24 -5.66
#